data_AF-A0AAD7M0P1-F1
#
_entry.id   AF-A0AAD7M0P1-F1
#
_cell.length_a   1.000
_cell.length_b   1.000
_cell.length_c   1.000
_cell.angle_alpha   90.00
_cell.angle_beta   90.00
_cell.angle_gamma   90.00
#
_symmetry.space_group_name_H-M   'P 1'
#
loop_
_entity.id
_entity.type
_entity.pdbx_description
1 polymer ?
#
loop_
_entity_poly.entity_id
_entity_poly.type
_entity_poly.pdbx_seq_one_letter_code
_entity_poly.pdbx_strand_id
1 'polypeptide(L)'
;MEVNKQFTIAHVSLTLLMLWLVVFPVEGCPPDGRTCRDCILNQMKHDCPPCGPILHCMARCLWDGSSKPRCVKKCDCNGRNGYPTLSDCKRCMSRCKCSCIS
;
A
#
# COMPACT_ATOMS: atom_id res chain seq x y z
N MET A 1 47.89 -5.05 14.38
CA MET A 1 47.23 -3.73 14.26
C MET A 1 46.15 -3.72 13.17
N GLU A 2 45.58 -4.89 12.84
CA GLU A 2 44.67 -5.05 11.69
C GLU A 2 43.20 -5.17 12.13
N VAL A 3 42.97 -5.70 13.34
CA VAL A 3 41.63 -5.88 13.95
C VAL A 3 40.95 -4.53 14.19
N ASN A 4 41.71 -3.53 14.61
CA ASN A 4 41.24 -2.18 14.88
C ASN A 4 40.80 -1.46 13.59
N LYS A 5 41.47 -1.70 12.45
CA LYS A 5 41.12 -1.08 11.17
C LYS A 5 39.81 -1.63 10.62
N GLN A 6 39.60 -2.94 10.77
CA GLN A 6 38.39 -3.64 10.35
C GLN A 6 37.17 -3.26 11.20
N PHE A 7 37.37 -3.09 12.51
CA PHE A 7 36.34 -2.63 13.45
C PHE A 7 35.90 -1.19 13.20
N THR A 8 36.82 -0.29 12.81
CA THR A 8 36.50 1.09 12.44
C THR A 8 35.72 1.17 11.12
N ILE A 9 36.07 0.36 10.12
CA ILE A 9 35.33 0.30 8.85
C ILE A 9 33.91 -0.22 9.07
N ALA A 10 33.74 -1.28 9.85
CA ALA A 10 32.42 -1.81 10.19
C ALA A 10 31.56 -0.78 10.93
N HIS A 11 32.15 -0.05 11.90
CA HIS A 11 31.46 1.02 12.61
C HIS A 11 31.05 2.17 11.69
N VAL A 12 31.94 2.64 10.81
CA VAL A 12 31.64 3.74 9.87
C VAL A 12 30.55 3.33 8.87
N SER A 13 30.60 2.10 8.37
CA SER A 13 29.56 1.58 7.48
C SER A 13 28.21 1.45 8.19
N LEU A 14 28.20 1.01 9.45
CA LEU A 14 26.96 0.87 10.23
C LEU A 14 26.36 2.24 10.58
N THR A 15 27.19 3.22 10.97
CA THR A 15 26.71 4.57 11.26
C THR A 15 26.20 5.27 10.01
N LEU A 16 26.83 5.05 8.85
CA LEU A 16 26.36 5.56 7.57
C LEU A 16 25.01 4.95 7.17
N LEU A 17 24.81 3.65 7.36
CA LEU A 17 23.55 2.96 7.09
C LEU A 17 22.42 3.46 7.99
N MET A 18 22.71 3.66 9.28
CA MET A 18 21.75 4.23 10.23
C MET A 18 21.43 5.69 9.87
N LEU A 19 22.42 6.48 9.46
CA LEU A 19 22.21 7.87 9.02
C LEU A 19 21.31 7.94 7.78
N TRP A 20 21.45 7.00 6.83
CA TRP A 20 20.57 6.88 5.68
C TRP A 20 19.13 6.56 6.09
N LEU A 21 18.92 5.68 7.07
CA LEU A 21 17.59 5.36 7.60
C LEU A 21 16.91 6.55 8.30
N VAL A 22 17.69 7.53 8.83
CA VAL A 22 17.12 8.75 9.42
C VAL A 22 16.76 9.80 8.34
N VAL A 23 17.47 9.79 7.20
CA VAL A 23 17.25 10.75 6.10
C VAL A 23 16.07 10.36 5.21
N PHE A 24 15.74 9.07 5.12
CA PHE A 24 14.55 8.58 4.44
C PHE A 24 13.46 8.26 5.46
N PRO A 25 12.63 9.23 5.89
CA PRO A 25 11.41 8.88 6.59
C PRO A 25 10.63 7.95 5.66
N VAL A 26 10.24 6.78 6.17
CA VAL A 26 9.18 6.00 5.53
C VAL A 26 7.94 6.89 5.65
N GLU A 27 7.68 7.67 4.61
CA GLU A 27 6.52 8.51 4.49
C GLU A 27 5.33 7.58 4.21
N GLY A 28 4.82 6.96 5.27
CA GLY A 28 3.41 6.57 5.27
C GLY A 28 2.57 7.80 4.91
N CYS A 29 1.50 7.59 4.14
CA CYS A 29 0.63 8.65 3.60
C CYS A 29 0.43 9.82 4.61
N PRO A 30 0.36 11.08 4.14
CA PRO A 30 0.38 12.26 5.01
C PRO A 30 -0.62 12.17 6.17
N PRO A 31 -0.36 12.81 7.33
CA PRO A 31 -1.22 12.76 8.52
C PRO A 31 -2.67 13.24 8.24
N ASP A 32 -2.88 13.97 7.15
CA ASP A 32 -4.20 14.23 6.54
C ASP A 32 -4.84 13.00 5.87
N GLY A 33 -4.42 11.79 6.24
CA GLY A 33 -5.02 10.51 5.86
C GLY A 33 -6.51 10.42 6.17
N ARG A 34 -7.05 11.34 6.99
CA ARG A 34 -8.49 11.63 7.06
C ARG A 34 -9.07 11.93 5.69
N THR A 35 -8.55 12.91 4.96
CA THR A 35 -9.10 13.30 3.64
C THR A 35 -9.11 12.17 2.62
N CYS A 36 -8.04 11.35 2.56
CA CYS A 36 -8.00 10.20 1.68
C CYS A 36 -8.92 9.06 2.15
N ARG A 37 -8.90 8.74 3.46
CA ARG A 37 -9.79 7.74 4.05
C ARG A 37 -11.26 8.13 3.89
N ASP A 38 -11.61 9.37 4.19
CA ASP A 38 -12.94 9.96 4.03
C ASP A 38 -13.34 9.97 2.56
N CYS A 39 -12.44 10.30 1.62
CA CYS A 39 -12.74 10.16 0.20
C CYS A 39 -13.05 8.70 -0.15
N ILE A 40 -12.22 7.74 0.25
CA ILE A 40 -12.43 6.33 -0.06
C ILE A 40 -13.74 5.83 0.56
N LEU A 41 -14.02 6.16 1.83
CA LEU A 41 -15.26 5.78 2.52
C LEU A 41 -16.49 6.42 1.86
N ASN A 42 -16.41 7.69 1.49
CA ASN A 42 -17.47 8.40 0.79
C ASN A 42 -17.70 7.80 -0.61
N GLN A 43 -16.63 7.52 -1.35
CA GLN A 43 -16.69 6.95 -2.68
C GLN A 43 -17.21 5.51 -2.65
N MET A 44 -16.88 4.73 -1.63
CA MET A 44 -17.47 3.41 -1.40
C MET A 44 -18.95 3.51 -1.00
N LYS A 45 -19.38 4.55 -0.30
CA LYS A 45 -20.77 4.67 0.17
C LYS A 45 -21.72 5.23 -0.89
N HIS A 46 -21.25 6.18 -1.71
CA HIS A 46 -22.10 6.98 -2.58
C HIS A 46 -21.92 6.67 -4.07
N ASP A 47 -20.69 6.53 -4.54
CA ASP A 47 -20.42 6.38 -5.97
C ASP A 47 -20.19 4.92 -6.38
N CYS A 48 -19.58 4.11 -5.52
CA CYS A 48 -19.15 2.73 -5.78
C CYS A 48 -19.43 1.75 -4.64
N PRO A 49 -20.69 1.65 -4.17
CA PRO A 49 -21.11 0.65 -3.18
C PRO A 49 -20.65 -0.79 -3.47
N PRO A 50 -20.72 -1.30 -4.70
CA PRO A 50 -20.38 -2.69 -4.94
C PRO A 50 -18.86 -2.95 -4.95
N CYS A 51 -18.03 -1.92 -4.88
CA CYS A 51 -16.57 -2.07 -4.76
C CYS A 51 -16.09 -2.34 -3.33
N GLY A 52 -16.90 -2.04 -2.31
CA GLY A 52 -16.55 -2.27 -0.90
C GLY A 52 -16.12 -3.71 -0.62
N PRO A 53 -16.94 -4.73 -0.96
CA PRO A 53 -16.60 -6.14 -0.73
C PRO A 53 -15.32 -6.60 -1.45
N ILE A 54 -15.12 -6.16 -2.69
CA ILE A 54 -13.95 -6.53 -3.51
C ILE A 54 -12.68 -5.90 -2.95
N LEU A 55 -12.72 -4.63 -2.58
CA LEU A 55 -11.59 -3.92 -1.99
C LEU A 55 -11.25 -4.49 -0.60
N HIS A 56 -12.26 -4.87 0.19
CA HIS A 56 -12.05 -5.55 1.46
C HIS A 56 -11.42 -6.95 1.29
N CYS A 57 -11.82 -7.70 0.26
CA CYS A 57 -11.19 -8.98 -0.08
C CYS A 57 -9.71 -8.79 -0.44
N MET A 58 -9.40 -7.81 -1.31
CA MET A 58 -8.02 -7.48 -1.70
C MET A 58 -7.18 -7.08 -0.49
N ALA A 59 -7.72 -6.22 0.38
CA ALA A 59 -7.05 -5.78 1.59
C ALA A 59 -6.71 -6.97 2.50
N ARG A 60 -7.69 -7.85 2.80
CA ARG A 60 -7.42 -9.05 3.60
C ARG A 60 -6.42 -9.98 2.94
N CYS A 61 -6.53 -10.21 1.64
CA CYS A 61 -5.63 -11.10 0.93
C CYS A 61 -4.18 -10.60 0.93
N LEU A 62 -3.97 -9.30 0.76
CA LEU A 62 -2.64 -8.70 0.85
C LEU A 62 -2.11 -8.71 2.28
N TRP A 63 -2.97 -8.48 3.28
CA TRP A 63 -2.60 -8.56 4.70
C TRP A 63 -2.15 -9.98 5.09
N ASP A 64 -2.76 -10.99 4.49
CA ASP A 64 -2.40 -12.41 4.64
C ASP A 64 -1.04 -12.77 4.00
N GLY A 65 -0.33 -11.80 3.39
CA GLY A 65 0.97 -12.01 2.76
C GLY A 65 0.91 -12.65 1.38
N SER A 66 -0.29 -12.75 0.78
CA SER A 66 -0.43 -13.25 -0.59
C SER A 66 0.04 -12.24 -1.63
N SER A 67 0.57 -12.74 -2.76
CA SER A 67 1.00 -11.87 -3.85
C SER A 67 -0.20 -11.19 -4.53
N LYS A 68 0.01 -9.96 -5.01
CA LYS A 68 -0.99 -9.19 -5.78
C LYS A 68 -1.72 -10.00 -6.86
N PRO A 69 -1.05 -10.73 -7.78
CA PRO A 69 -1.76 -11.51 -8.81
C PRO A 69 -2.62 -12.64 -8.23
N ARG A 70 -2.19 -13.26 -7.12
CA ARG A 70 -2.99 -14.27 -6.41
C ARG A 70 -4.24 -13.64 -5.79
N CYS A 71 -4.12 -12.46 -5.21
CA CYS A 71 -5.26 -11.74 -4.64
C CYS A 71 -6.23 -11.25 -5.69
N VAL A 72 -5.74 -10.74 -6.83
CA VAL A 72 -6.58 -10.39 -7.97
C VAL A 72 -7.37 -11.62 -8.41
N LYS A 73 -6.72 -12.76 -8.67
CA LYS A 73 -7.43 -13.99 -9.08
C LYS A 73 -8.42 -14.51 -8.03
N LYS A 74 -8.17 -14.26 -6.74
CA LYS A 74 -9.02 -14.69 -5.62
C LYS A 74 -10.24 -13.79 -5.43
N CYS A 75 -10.07 -12.49 -5.58
CA CYS A 75 -11.08 -11.47 -5.26
C CYS A 75 -11.83 -10.95 -6.48
N ASP A 76 -11.21 -11.01 -7.66
CA ASP A 76 -11.85 -10.77 -8.94
C ASP A 76 -12.55 -12.08 -9.33
N CYS A 77 -13.79 -12.24 -8.88
CA CYS A 77 -14.64 -13.41 -9.16
C CYS A 77 -15.06 -13.49 -10.63
N ASN A 78 -14.11 -13.30 -11.56
CA ASN A 78 -14.15 -13.56 -13.00
C ASN A 78 -15.52 -13.31 -13.66
N GLY A 79 -16.16 -12.18 -13.35
CA GLY A 79 -17.45 -11.75 -13.90
C GLY A 79 -18.63 -12.73 -13.77
N ARG A 80 -18.50 -13.84 -13.05
CA ARG A 80 -19.52 -14.91 -13.06
C ARG A 80 -20.86 -14.47 -12.47
N ASN A 81 -20.87 -13.41 -11.67
CA ASN A 81 -22.09 -12.91 -11.03
C ASN A 81 -22.12 -11.38 -10.87
N GLY A 82 -21.76 -10.66 -11.94
CA GLY A 82 -22.09 -9.25 -12.06
C GLY A 82 -21.02 -8.28 -11.58
N TYR A 83 -20.91 -7.21 -12.36
CA TYR A 83 -20.29 -5.93 -12.08
C TYR A 83 -20.27 -5.54 -10.59
N PRO A 84 -19.23 -4.81 -10.11
CA PRO A 84 -18.08 -4.25 -10.82
C PRO A 84 -16.85 -5.17 -10.83
N THR A 85 -16.01 -5.04 -11.86
CA THR A 85 -14.68 -5.67 -11.88
C THR A 85 -13.69 -4.89 -11.03
N LEU A 86 -12.53 -5.48 -10.71
CA LEU A 86 -11.43 -4.72 -10.09
C LEU A 86 -11.02 -3.47 -10.90
N SER A 87 -11.13 -3.53 -12.23
CA SER A 87 -10.84 -2.39 -13.11
C SER A 87 -11.85 -1.27 -12.94
N ASP A 88 -13.14 -1.59 -12.82
CA ASP A 88 -14.20 -0.62 -12.53
C ASP A 88 -13.99 0.05 -11.17
N CYS A 89 -13.65 -0.76 -10.16
CA CYS A 89 -13.35 -0.25 -8.83
C CYS A 89 -12.09 0.62 -8.81
N LYS A 90 -11.05 0.28 -9.59
CA LYS A 90 -9.86 1.12 -9.75
C LYS A 90 -10.21 2.47 -10.39
N ARG A 91 -11.03 2.48 -11.43
CA ARG A 91 -11.48 3.71 -12.11
C ARG A 91 -12.33 4.58 -11.18
N CYS A 92 -13.13 3.96 -10.32
CA CYS A 92 -13.89 4.70 -9.34
C CYS A 92 -13.01 5.33 -8.27
N MET A 93 -12.12 4.53 -7.69
CA MET A 93 -11.21 4.98 -6.63
C MET A 93 -10.18 5.99 -7.12
N SER A 94 -9.86 6.05 -8.42
CA SER A 94 -8.95 7.07 -8.97
C SER A 94 -9.48 8.50 -8.85
N ARG A 95 -10.78 8.68 -8.55
CA ARG A 95 -11.35 9.98 -8.20
C ARG A 95 -10.80 10.49 -6.86
N CYS A 96 -10.48 9.57 -5.95
CA CYS A 96 -9.68 9.87 -4.78
C CYS A 96 -8.22 10.00 -5.23
N LYS A 97 -7.74 11.25 -5.34
CA LYS A 97 -6.33 11.58 -5.65
C LYS A 97 -5.41 11.27 -4.46
N CYS A 98 -5.47 10.05 -3.96
CA CYS A 98 -4.61 9.56 -2.90
C CYS A 98 -3.25 9.22 -3.51
N SER A 99 -2.31 10.16 -3.49
CA SER A 99 -0.90 9.88 -3.75
C SER A 99 -0.26 9.44 -2.44
N CYS A 100 -0.09 8.13 -2.25
CA CYS A 100 0.90 7.63 -1.30
C CYS A 100 2.18 7.42 -2.11
N ILE A 101 2.98 8.49 -2.22
CA ILE A 101 4.35 8.38 -2.71
C ILE A 101 5.13 7.70 -1.57
N SER A 102 5.63 6.50 -1.87
CA SER A 102 6.58 5.76 -1.04
C SER A 102 7.98 6.29 -1.21
#